data_AF-A0A2S6V3R7-F1
#
_entry.id   AF-A0A2S6V3R7-F1
#
_cell.length_a   1.000
_cell.length_b   1.000
_cell.length_c   1.000
_cell.angle_alpha   90.00
_cell.angle_beta   90.00
_cell.angle_gamma   90.00
#
_symmetry.space_group_name_H-M   'P 1'
#
loop_
_entity.id
_entity.type
_entity.pdbx_description
1 polymer ?
#
loop_
_entity_poly.entity_id
_entity_poly.type
_entity_poly.pdbx_seq_one_letter_code
_entity_poly.pdbx_strand_id
1 'polypeptide(L)'
;MGRQETLQRSCRRTGEICRNVTRKEIVAIAINNGWEVVPAGKEQLKACKKGHSSVPIPGHRDSAIIPNGTAHKVIKSLQQPSVNDVEYINTNNKLQKVSNFYKAKVNQLEVQLAEANSTNKKLKDDVEAAIDLAAETETRNAELSKEIYRQKCWIEGLKQEIANLIQQKAQQDKEMLMIAEEVEQQELLIKVGGEKLTRFSRRLRPKLRLELQQIIQWLTEENS
;
A
#
# COMPACT_ATOMS: atom_id res chain seq x y z
N MET A 1 -58.17 -63.19 5.74
CA MET A 1 -57.28 -62.30 6.53
C MET A 1 -57.56 -60.87 6.08
N GLY A 2 -58.02 -59.91 6.86
CA GLY A 2 -58.27 -59.84 8.29
C GLY A 2 -58.32 -58.37 8.71
N ARG A 3 -59.45 -57.70 8.46
CA ARG A 3 -60.04 -56.57 9.23
C ARG A 3 -59.13 -55.75 10.17
N GLN A 4 -58.07 -55.10 9.67
CA GLN A 4 -57.24 -54.17 10.48
C GLN A 4 -57.04 -52.78 9.88
N GLU A 5 -57.46 -52.51 8.64
CA GLU A 5 -57.15 -51.23 7.99
C GLU A 5 -58.26 -50.16 8.09
N THR A 6 -59.39 -50.45 8.74
CA THR A 6 -60.56 -49.54 8.78
C THR A 6 -60.68 -48.66 10.03
N LEU A 7 -59.69 -48.61 10.92
CA LEU A 7 -59.74 -47.74 12.12
C LEU A 7 -58.66 -46.64 12.18
N GLN A 8 -57.82 -46.49 11.15
CA GLN A 8 -56.72 -45.52 11.14
C GLN A 8 -56.91 -44.31 10.20
N ARG A 9 -58.15 -44.03 9.76
CA ARG A 9 -58.50 -42.79 9.05
C ARG A 9 -59.48 -41.97 9.86
N SER A 10 -58.97 -41.21 10.82
CA SER A 10 -59.71 -40.10 11.41
C SER A 10 -58.73 -39.18 12.14
N CYS A 11 -58.61 -37.93 11.66
CA CYS A 11 -57.95 -36.80 12.33
C CYS A 11 -56.39 -36.81 12.44
N ARG A 12 -55.67 -36.69 11.31
CA ARG A 12 -54.23 -36.31 11.22
C ARG A 12 -53.97 -34.80 11.08
N ARG A 13 -54.95 -33.94 11.38
CA ARG A 13 -54.76 -32.47 11.40
C ARG A 13 -55.11 -31.91 12.77
N THR A 14 -54.09 -31.39 13.45
CA THR A 14 -54.20 -30.48 14.58
C THR A 14 -55.06 -29.28 14.18
N GLY A 15 -56.36 -29.33 14.45
CA GLY A 15 -57.27 -28.19 14.22
C GLY A 15 -58.72 -28.57 13.91
N GLU A 16 -58.98 -29.74 13.33
CA GLU A 16 -60.35 -30.19 13.06
C GLU A 16 -60.76 -31.23 14.10
N ILE A 17 -61.58 -30.83 15.06
CA ILE A 17 -62.23 -31.78 15.95
C ILE A 17 -63.25 -32.54 15.13
N CYS A 18 -62.94 -33.80 14.85
CA CYS A 18 -63.87 -34.78 14.29
C CYS A 18 -65.21 -34.66 15.05
N ARG A 19 -66.33 -34.44 14.32
CA ARG A 19 -67.66 -34.30 14.93
C ARG A 19 -67.93 -35.55 15.77
N ASN A 20 -68.31 -35.35 17.05
CA ASN A 20 -68.63 -36.39 18.03
C ASN A 20 -67.43 -37.09 18.70
N VAL A 21 -66.49 -36.34 19.28
CA VAL A 21 -65.42 -36.91 20.11
C VAL A 21 -66.00 -37.61 21.35
N THR A 22 -65.60 -38.86 21.57
CA THR A 22 -66.01 -39.64 22.74
C THR A 22 -65.05 -39.48 23.91
N ARG A 23 -65.54 -39.73 25.13
CA ARG A 23 -64.71 -39.74 26.34
C ARG A 23 -63.48 -40.65 26.21
N LYS A 24 -63.65 -41.84 25.62
CA LYS A 24 -62.57 -42.81 25.38
C LYS A 24 -61.43 -42.26 24.53
N GLU A 25 -61.76 -41.47 23.50
CA GLU A 25 -60.75 -40.84 22.63
C GLU A 25 -59.96 -39.76 23.38
N ILE A 26 -60.60 -38.98 24.25
CA ILE A 26 -59.90 -38.00 25.10
C ILE A 26 -58.97 -38.70 26.10
N VAL A 27 -59.42 -39.82 26.68
CA VAL A 27 -58.57 -40.65 27.57
C VAL A 27 -57.36 -41.20 26.81
N ALA A 28 -57.54 -41.70 25.59
CA ALA A 28 -56.44 -42.17 24.75
C ALA A 28 -55.44 -41.05 24.42
N ILE A 29 -55.94 -39.84 24.11
CA ILE A 29 -55.09 -38.66 23.88
C ILE A 29 -54.30 -38.28 25.15
N ALA A 30 -54.93 -38.31 26.32
CA ALA A 30 -54.27 -38.03 27.59
C ALA A 30 -53.13 -39.01 27.85
N ILE A 31 -53.39 -40.32 27.75
CA ILE A 31 -52.40 -41.38 27.96
C ILE A 31 -51.26 -41.27 26.94
N ASN A 32 -51.57 -41.07 25.66
CA ASN A 32 -50.56 -40.90 24.61
C ASN A 32 -49.65 -39.68 24.86
N ASN A 33 -50.17 -38.64 25.50
CA ASN A 33 -49.40 -37.45 25.89
C ASN A 33 -48.72 -37.58 27.27
N GLY A 34 -48.70 -38.79 27.83
CA GLY A 34 -48.02 -39.12 29.09
C GLY A 34 -48.74 -38.58 30.33
N TRP A 35 -50.07 -38.41 30.27
CA TRP A 35 -50.89 -38.12 31.44
C TRP A 35 -51.41 -39.41 32.06
N GLU A 36 -51.42 -39.46 33.39
CA GLU A 36 -52.04 -40.53 34.16
C GLU A 36 -53.52 -40.22 34.39
N VAL A 37 -54.41 -41.12 33.98
CA VAL A 37 -55.85 -40.93 34.12
C VAL A 37 -56.33 -41.62 35.39
N VAL A 38 -56.82 -40.83 36.35
CA VAL A 38 -57.26 -41.30 37.67
C VAL A 38 -58.73 -40.96 37.91
N PRO A 39 -59.44 -41.76 38.75
CA PRO A 39 -60.80 -41.45 39.18
C PRO A 39 -60.88 -40.10 39.93
N ALA A 40 -61.93 -39.33 39.63
CA ALA A 40 -62.23 -38.03 40.24
C ALA A 40 -63.64 -38.02 40.87
N GLY A 41 -64.09 -39.16 41.38
CA GLY A 41 -65.45 -39.37 41.89
C GLY A 41 -66.01 -40.72 41.42
N LYS A 42 -67.31 -40.94 41.61
CA LYS A 42 -67.97 -42.23 41.23
C LYS A 42 -67.89 -42.52 39.73
N GLU A 43 -68.01 -41.51 38.88
CA GLU A 43 -68.07 -41.68 37.41
C GLU A 43 -67.19 -40.69 36.64
N GLN A 44 -66.53 -39.76 37.32
CA GLN A 44 -65.68 -38.72 36.71
C GLN A 44 -64.21 -39.17 36.65
N LEU A 45 -63.49 -38.72 35.61
CA LEU A 45 -62.07 -39.00 35.41
C LEU A 45 -61.32 -37.69 35.33
N LYS A 46 -60.07 -37.67 35.76
CA LYS A 46 -59.14 -36.56 35.55
C LYS A 46 -57.80 -37.09 35.08
N ALA A 47 -57.16 -36.32 34.20
CA ALA A 47 -55.79 -36.55 33.78
C ALA A 47 -54.85 -35.74 34.68
N CYS A 48 -53.89 -36.42 35.29
CA CYS A 48 -52.86 -35.85 36.15
C CYS A 48 -51.49 -36.10 35.51
N LYS A 49 -50.62 -35.09 35.51
CA LYS A 49 -49.24 -35.21 35.06
C LYS A 49 -48.36 -34.40 36.00
N LYS A 50 -47.24 -34.98 36.44
CA LYS A 50 -46.34 -34.33 37.40
C LYS A 50 -45.87 -32.98 36.83
N GLY A 51 -46.04 -31.90 37.59
CA GLY A 51 -45.71 -30.53 37.17
C GLY A 51 -46.80 -29.79 36.38
N HIS A 52 -47.98 -30.39 36.19
CA HIS A 52 -49.11 -29.75 35.50
C HIS A 52 -50.40 -29.79 36.33
N SER A 53 -51.27 -28.82 36.14
CA SER A 53 -52.62 -28.80 36.74
C SER A 53 -53.45 -29.97 36.24
N SER A 54 -54.21 -30.63 37.12
CA SER A 54 -55.08 -31.75 36.73
C SER A 54 -56.17 -31.29 35.77
N VAL A 55 -56.34 -32.01 34.66
CA VAL A 55 -57.33 -31.71 33.62
C VAL A 55 -58.54 -32.64 33.78
N PRO A 56 -59.76 -32.13 34.02
CA PRO A 56 -60.94 -32.97 34.12
C PRO A 56 -61.35 -33.53 32.76
N ILE A 57 -61.72 -34.82 32.72
CA ILE A 57 -62.22 -35.52 31.54
C ILE A 57 -63.74 -35.70 31.70
N PRO A 58 -64.56 -34.87 31.03
CA PRO A 58 -66.02 -34.90 31.16
C PRO A 58 -66.63 -36.18 30.56
N GLY A 59 -67.86 -36.48 30.96
CA GLY A 59 -68.62 -37.65 30.53
C GLY A 59 -68.69 -38.74 31.60
N HIS A 60 -69.77 -39.51 31.61
CA HIS A 60 -70.03 -40.57 32.60
C HIS A 60 -69.61 -41.97 32.12
N ARG A 61 -69.62 -42.20 30.79
CA ARG A 61 -69.27 -43.49 30.14
C ARG A 61 -68.27 -43.27 29.02
N ASP A 62 -67.50 -44.30 28.67
CA ASP A 62 -66.49 -44.23 27.61
C ASP A 62 -67.04 -43.86 26.24
N SER A 63 -68.28 -44.28 25.95
CA SER A 63 -69.02 -43.95 24.74
C SER A 63 -69.72 -42.59 24.78
N ALA A 64 -69.63 -41.84 25.88
CA ALA A 64 -70.27 -40.54 26.00
C ALA A 64 -69.62 -39.56 25.01
N ILE A 65 -70.44 -38.95 24.16
CA ILE A 65 -70.01 -37.92 23.22
C ILE A 65 -69.86 -36.60 23.98
N ILE A 66 -68.68 -35.98 23.86
CA ILE A 66 -68.34 -34.72 24.48
C ILE A 66 -68.59 -33.58 23.51
N PRO A 67 -69.29 -32.50 23.91
CA PRO A 67 -69.50 -31.33 23.05
C PRO A 67 -68.17 -30.79 22.52
N ASN A 68 -68.12 -30.46 21.22
CA ASN A 68 -66.88 -30.08 20.53
C ASN A 68 -66.11 -28.96 21.23
N GLY A 69 -66.79 -27.92 21.73
CA GLY A 69 -66.13 -26.82 22.45
C GLY A 69 -65.44 -27.27 23.75
N THR A 70 -66.04 -28.22 24.45
CA THR A 70 -65.48 -28.82 25.67
C THR A 70 -64.34 -29.77 25.32
N ALA A 71 -64.51 -30.60 24.29
CA ALA A 71 -63.46 -31.49 23.80
C ALA A 71 -62.21 -30.71 23.36
N HIS A 72 -62.38 -29.58 22.67
CA HIS A 72 -61.26 -28.72 22.24
C HIS A 72 -60.44 -28.20 23.42
N LYS A 73 -61.14 -27.66 24.42
CA LYS A 73 -60.51 -27.11 25.62
C LYS A 73 -59.68 -28.16 26.34
N VAL A 74 -60.27 -29.35 26.54
CA VAL A 74 -59.59 -30.46 27.23
C VAL A 74 -58.37 -30.95 26.44
N ILE A 75 -58.52 -31.19 25.13
CA ILE A 75 -57.41 -31.65 24.29
C ILE A 75 -56.27 -30.63 24.27
N LYS A 76 -56.58 -29.33 24.14
CA LYS A 76 -55.58 -28.26 24.17
C LYS A 76 -54.83 -28.20 25.50
N SER A 77 -55.53 -28.38 26.63
CA SER A 77 -54.89 -28.47 27.95
C SER A 77 -53.98 -29.68 28.10
N LEU A 78 -54.34 -30.83 27.52
CA LEU A 78 -53.51 -32.04 27.52
C LEU A 78 -52.26 -31.93 26.63
N GLN A 79 -52.22 -30.96 25.70
CA GLN A 79 -51.13 -30.72 24.75
C GLN A 79 -50.13 -29.62 25.17
N GLN A 80 -50.35 -28.92 26.29
CA GLN A 80 -49.43 -27.84 26.70
C GLN A 80 -48.05 -28.39 27.12
N PRO A 81 -46.94 -27.86 26.59
CA PRO A 81 -45.59 -28.18 27.09
C PRO A 81 -45.43 -27.66 28.53
N SER A 82 -44.50 -28.25 29.29
CA SER A 82 -44.26 -27.80 30.66
C SER A 82 -43.73 -26.36 30.66
N VAL A 83 -44.11 -25.56 31.66
CA VAL A 83 -43.65 -24.16 31.78
C VAL A 83 -42.11 -24.09 31.82
N ASN A 84 -41.47 -25.12 32.38
CA ASN A 84 -40.01 -25.24 32.47
C ASN A 84 -39.33 -25.43 31.10
N ASP A 85 -39.99 -26.07 30.12
CA ASP A 85 -39.40 -26.29 28.80
C ASP A 85 -39.31 -24.98 27.99
N VAL A 86 -40.29 -24.06 28.19
CA VAL A 86 -40.33 -22.79 27.46
C VAL A 86 -39.29 -21.80 27.97
N GLU A 87 -39.07 -21.72 29.29
CA GLU A 87 -38.02 -20.87 29.87
C GLU A 87 -36.61 -21.35 29.50
N TYR A 88 -36.38 -22.67 29.48
CA TYR A 88 -35.09 -23.26 29.13
C TYR A 88 -34.73 -23.06 27.63
N ILE A 89 -35.71 -23.21 26.72
CA ILE A 89 -35.50 -22.96 25.29
C ILE A 89 -35.20 -21.48 25.02
N ASN A 90 -35.88 -20.56 25.72
CA ASN A 90 -35.74 -19.13 25.47
C ASN A 90 -34.42 -18.56 26.02
N THR A 91 -33.95 -19.07 27.16
CA THR A 91 -32.67 -18.68 27.76
C THR A 91 -31.47 -19.18 26.96
N ASN A 92 -31.47 -20.46 26.54
CA ASN A 92 -30.39 -21.01 25.69
C ASN A 92 -30.30 -20.32 24.32
N ASN A 93 -31.43 -20.00 23.69
CA ASN A 93 -31.44 -19.35 22.37
C ASN A 93 -30.88 -17.91 22.43
N LYS A 94 -31.10 -17.18 23.54
CA LYS A 94 -30.49 -15.86 23.77
C LYS A 94 -28.98 -15.96 24.00
N LEU A 95 -28.53 -16.87 24.85
CA LEU A 95 -27.10 -17.09 25.12
C LEU A 95 -26.34 -17.49 23.85
N GLN A 96 -26.94 -18.33 23.01
CA GLN A 96 -26.31 -18.77 21.76
C GLN A 96 -26.21 -17.63 20.73
N LYS A 97 -27.22 -16.76 20.64
CA LYS A 97 -27.14 -15.54 19.80
C LYS A 97 -26.05 -14.59 20.27
N VAL A 98 -25.93 -14.37 21.57
CA VAL A 98 -24.88 -13.52 22.16
C VAL A 98 -23.49 -14.12 21.92
N SER A 99 -23.33 -15.42 22.13
CA SER A 99 -22.07 -16.12 21.85
C SER A 99 -21.66 -16.02 20.38
N ASN A 100 -22.60 -16.22 19.45
CA ASN A 100 -22.34 -16.10 18.01
C ASN A 100 -21.98 -14.67 17.61
N PHE A 101 -22.61 -13.66 18.20
CA PHE A 101 -22.26 -12.25 17.97
C PHE A 101 -20.83 -11.94 18.39
N TYR A 102 -20.43 -12.32 19.62
CA TYR A 102 -19.06 -12.09 20.08
C TYR A 102 -18.03 -12.89 19.28
N LYS A 103 -18.32 -14.13 18.90
CA LYS A 103 -17.45 -14.91 17.99
C LYS A 103 -17.25 -14.22 16.65
N ALA A 104 -18.32 -13.74 16.03
CA ALA A 104 -18.22 -13.00 14.77
C ALA A 104 -17.41 -11.71 14.94
N LYS A 105 -17.57 -11.01 16.08
CA LYS A 105 -16.81 -9.79 16.37
C LYS A 105 -15.33 -10.06 16.61
N VAL A 106 -14.99 -11.12 17.33
CA VAL A 106 -13.61 -11.56 17.56
C VAL A 106 -12.95 -11.90 16.22
N ASN A 107 -13.61 -12.73 15.40
CA ASN A 107 -13.08 -13.08 14.08
C ASN A 107 -12.86 -11.85 13.19
N GLN A 108 -13.77 -10.86 13.23
CA GLN A 108 -13.60 -9.61 12.50
C GLN A 108 -12.36 -8.84 12.97
N LEU A 109 -12.15 -8.74 14.28
CA LEU A 109 -11.00 -8.04 14.86
C LEU A 109 -9.69 -8.77 14.56
N GLU A 110 -9.68 -10.11 14.54
CA GLU A 110 -8.52 -10.91 14.18
C GLU A 110 -8.11 -10.70 12.72
N VAL A 111 -9.07 -10.63 11.80
CA VAL A 111 -8.80 -10.33 10.38
C VAL A 111 -8.22 -8.92 10.25
N GLN A 112 -8.81 -7.91 10.90
CA GLN A 112 -8.30 -6.53 10.87
C GLN A 112 -6.89 -6.43 11.47
N LEU A 113 -6.60 -7.17 12.54
CA LEU A 113 -5.28 -7.22 13.14
C LEU A 113 -4.25 -7.84 12.18
N ALA A 114 -4.62 -8.94 11.51
CA ALA A 114 -3.76 -9.59 10.54
C ALA A 114 -3.46 -8.68 9.34
N GLU A 115 -4.46 -7.98 8.82
CA GLU A 115 -4.32 -7.00 7.75
C GLU A 115 -3.39 -5.85 8.17
N ALA A 116 -3.64 -5.25 9.34
CA ALA A 116 -2.83 -4.16 9.87
C ALA A 116 -1.37 -4.58 10.12
N ASN A 117 -1.14 -5.80 10.61
CA ASN A 117 0.21 -6.34 10.79
C ASN A 117 0.92 -6.56 9.45
N SER A 118 0.20 -7.03 8.44
CA SER A 118 0.74 -7.16 7.08
C SER A 118 1.11 -5.80 6.48
N THR A 119 0.26 -4.78 6.63
CA THR A 119 0.57 -3.43 6.15
C THR A 119 1.74 -2.80 6.90
N ASN A 120 1.79 -2.97 8.23
CA ASN A 120 2.91 -2.46 9.04
C ASN A 120 4.23 -3.12 8.65
N LYS A 121 4.22 -4.42 8.33
CA LYS A 121 5.42 -5.11 7.84
C LYS A 121 5.90 -4.51 6.51
N LYS A 122 5.00 -4.34 5.54
CA LYS A 122 5.34 -3.73 4.25
C LYS A 122 5.90 -2.31 4.40
N LEU A 123 5.23 -1.47 5.20
CA LEU A 123 5.69 -0.11 5.46
C LEU A 123 7.06 -0.09 6.15
N LYS A 124 7.35 -1.04 7.02
CA LYS A 124 8.66 -1.17 7.64
C LYS A 124 9.73 -1.50 6.60
N ASP A 125 9.46 -2.46 5.72
CA ASP A 125 10.37 -2.85 4.64
C ASP A 125 10.61 -1.66 3.67
N ASP A 126 9.55 -0.91 3.33
CA ASP A 126 9.64 0.29 2.47
C ASP A 126 10.45 1.41 3.13
N VAL A 127 10.30 1.63 4.43
CA VAL A 127 11.07 2.63 5.19
C VAL A 127 12.55 2.24 5.25
N GLU A 128 12.87 0.97 5.46
CA GLU A 128 14.25 0.47 5.47
C GLU A 128 14.90 0.66 4.10
N ALA A 129 14.20 0.30 3.01
CA ALA A 129 14.67 0.53 1.65
C ALA A 129 14.88 2.03 1.33
N ALA A 130 14.00 2.91 1.84
CA ALA A 130 14.14 4.35 1.67
C ALA A 130 15.36 4.93 2.43
N ILE A 131 15.67 4.39 3.61
CA ILE A 131 16.85 4.77 4.38
C ILE A 131 18.13 4.35 3.65
N ASP A 132 18.18 3.12 3.12
CA ASP A 132 19.32 2.64 2.35
C ASP A 132 19.55 3.49 1.10
N LEU A 133 18.48 3.79 0.36
CA LEU A 133 18.54 4.69 -0.80
C LEU A 133 19.05 6.09 -0.41
N ALA A 134 18.58 6.64 0.71
CA ALA A 134 19.03 7.94 1.20
C ALA A 134 20.54 7.92 1.49
N ALA A 135 21.04 6.89 2.18
CA ALA A 135 22.46 6.73 2.49
C ALA A 135 23.33 6.60 1.21
N GLU A 136 22.86 5.85 0.20
CA GLU A 136 23.53 5.77 -1.10
C GLU A 136 23.58 7.13 -1.79
N THR A 137 22.47 7.88 -1.78
CA THR A 137 22.43 9.22 -2.39
C THR A 137 23.33 10.22 -1.68
N GLU A 138 23.42 10.20 -0.35
CA GLU A 138 24.34 11.03 0.43
C GLU A 138 25.80 10.69 0.10
N THR A 139 26.13 9.41 0.02
CA THR A 139 27.47 8.94 -0.34
C THR A 139 27.86 9.43 -1.74
N ARG A 140 26.97 9.25 -2.73
CA ARG A 140 27.17 9.73 -4.10
C ARG A 140 27.34 11.25 -4.17
N ASN A 141 26.53 11.99 -3.42
CA ASN A 141 26.63 13.46 -3.36
C ASN A 141 27.96 13.92 -2.75
N ALA A 142 28.46 13.21 -1.74
CA ALA A 142 29.76 13.51 -1.14
C ALA A 142 30.91 13.26 -2.14
N GLU A 143 30.84 12.18 -2.92
CA GLU A 143 31.82 11.89 -3.98
C GLU A 143 31.80 12.95 -5.09
N LEU A 144 30.61 13.31 -5.58
CA LEU A 144 30.46 14.37 -6.58
C LEU A 144 30.99 15.71 -6.07
N SER A 145 30.75 16.03 -4.80
CA SER A 145 31.26 17.27 -4.18
C SER A 145 32.80 17.30 -4.16
N LYS A 146 33.45 16.17 -3.85
CA LYS A 146 34.91 16.05 -3.89
C LYS A 146 35.44 16.21 -5.32
N GLU A 147 34.76 15.65 -6.31
CA GLU A 147 35.16 15.75 -7.71
C GLU A 147 35.01 17.18 -8.25
N ILE A 148 33.90 17.86 -7.94
CA ILE A 148 33.71 19.28 -8.26
C ILE A 148 34.83 20.13 -7.65
N TYR A 149 35.22 19.83 -6.40
CA TYR A 149 36.33 20.54 -5.77
C TYR A 149 37.66 20.33 -6.50
N ARG A 150 38.00 19.08 -6.87
CA ARG A 150 39.20 18.76 -7.66
C ARG A 150 39.23 19.50 -8.98
N GLN A 151 38.10 19.50 -9.71
CA GLN A 151 37.99 20.20 -10.98
C GLN A 151 38.16 21.71 -10.82
N LYS A 152 37.60 22.31 -9.77
CA LYS A 152 37.81 23.73 -9.45
C LYS A 152 39.29 24.05 -9.23
N CYS A 153 40.00 23.26 -8.43
CA CYS A 153 41.42 23.44 -8.19
C CYS A 153 42.25 23.31 -9.49
N TRP A 154 41.91 22.32 -10.32
CA TRP A 154 42.59 22.12 -11.60
C TRP A 154 42.37 23.30 -12.57
N ILE A 155 41.13 23.78 -12.69
CA ILE A 155 40.79 24.95 -13.51
C ILE A 155 41.55 26.20 -13.04
N GLU A 156 41.64 26.41 -11.72
CA GLU A 156 42.36 27.55 -11.18
C GLU A 156 43.86 27.49 -11.49
N GLY A 157 44.45 26.29 -11.42
CA GLY A 157 45.83 26.06 -11.87
C GLY A 157 46.03 26.41 -13.33
N LEU A 158 45.14 25.94 -14.22
CA LEU A 158 45.20 26.25 -15.65
C LEU A 158 45.04 27.74 -15.94
N LYS A 159 44.16 28.45 -15.22
CA LYS A 159 44.02 29.91 -15.37
C LYS A 159 45.32 30.63 -15.04
N GLN A 160 46.00 30.23 -13.96
CA GLN A 160 47.28 30.82 -13.58
C GLN A 160 48.36 30.54 -14.63
N GLU A 161 48.40 29.33 -15.17
CA GLU A 161 49.33 28.95 -16.23
C GLU A 161 49.09 29.79 -17.50
N ILE A 162 47.84 29.95 -17.93
CA ILE A 162 47.47 30.80 -19.07
C ILE A 162 47.87 32.27 -18.81
N ALA A 163 47.61 32.80 -17.61
CA ALA A 163 48.00 34.16 -17.25
C ALA A 163 49.52 34.36 -17.35
N ASN A 164 50.31 33.39 -16.87
CA ASN A 164 51.77 33.42 -16.98
C ASN A 164 52.23 33.39 -18.44
N LEU A 165 51.62 32.54 -19.28
CA LEU A 165 51.93 32.46 -20.71
C LEU A 165 51.60 33.78 -21.45
N ILE A 166 50.49 34.42 -21.12
CA ILE A 166 50.13 35.74 -21.67
C ILE A 166 51.18 36.78 -21.29
N GLN A 167 51.65 36.78 -20.04
CA GLN A 167 52.69 37.70 -19.59
C GLN A 167 54.03 37.45 -20.30
N GLN A 168 54.42 36.18 -20.46
CA GLN A 168 55.62 35.81 -21.21
C GLN A 168 55.53 36.28 -22.66
N LYS A 169 54.38 36.09 -23.31
CA LYS A 169 54.16 36.53 -24.69
C LYS A 169 54.25 38.04 -24.83
N ALA A 170 53.64 38.80 -23.90
CA ALA A 170 53.74 40.26 -23.89
C ALA A 170 55.20 40.74 -23.73
N GLN A 171 56.00 40.05 -22.91
CA GLN A 171 57.42 40.36 -22.75
C GLN A 171 58.22 40.06 -24.03
N GLN A 172 57.98 38.91 -24.66
CA GLN A 172 58.59 38.57 -25.96
C GLN A 172 58.24 39.59 -27.04
N ASP A 173 56.98 40.03 -27.11
CA ASP A 173 56.54 41.02 -28.09
C ASP A 173 57.22 42.38 -27.87
N LYS A 174 57.46 42.76 -26.60
CA LYS A 174 58.23 43.95 -26.26
C LYS A 174 59.70 43.84 -26.68
N GLU A 175 60.33 42.70 -26.44
CA GLU A 175 61.72 42.45 -26.85
C GLU A 175 61.86 42.48 -28.38
N MET A 176 60.92 41.86 -29.10
CA MET A 176 60.88 41.88 -30.55
C MET A 176 60.73 43.30 -31.11
N LEU A 177 59.94 44.16 -30.46
CA LEU A 177 59.79 45.56 -30.85
C LEU A 177 61.09 46.36 -30.66
N MET A 178 61.80 46.14 -29.55
CA MET A 178 63.12 46.74 -29.32
C MET A 178 64.15 46.33 -30.38
N ILE A 179 64.16 45.03 -30.74
CA ILE A 179 65.04 44.52 -31.80
C ILE A 179 64.69 45.16 -33.15
N ALA A 180 63.40 45.27 -33.48
CA ALA A 180 62.97 45.90 -34.72
C ALA A 180 63.40 47.37 -34.80
N GLU A 181 63.25 48.14 -33.70
CA GLU A 181 63.72 49.52 -33.62
C GLU A 181 65.26 49.63 -33.77
N GLU A 182 66.02 48.72 -33.14
CA GLU A 182 67.48 48.70 -33.26
C GLU A 182 67.94 48.40 -34.69
N VAL A 183 67.30 47.43 -35.34
CA VAL A 183 67.58 47.09 -36.75
C VAL A 183 67.27 48.28 -37.67
N GLU A 184 66.12 48.94 -37.49
CA GLU A 184 65.75 50.12 -38.30
C GLU A 184 66.77 51.27 -38.12
N GLN A 185 67.27 51.48 -36.89
CA GLN A 185 68.32 52.46 -36.64
C GLN A 185 69.64 52.09 -37.31
N GLN A 186 70.04 50.81 -37.28
CA GLN A 186 71.25 50.34 -37.94
C GLN A 186 71.15 50.49 -39.47
N GLU A 187 70.01 50.13 -40.07
CA GLU A 187 69.73 50.33 -41.50
C GLU A 187 69.84 51.81 -41.89
N LEU A 188 69.28 52.71 -41.08
CA LEU A 188 69.39 54.16 -41.31
C LEU A 188 70.86 54.62 -41.28
N LEU A 189 71.65 54.15 -40.32
CA LEU A 189 73.07 54.47 -40.22
C LEU A 189 73.86 53.98 -41.44
N ILE A 190 73.60 52.74 -41.88
CA ILE A 190 74.21 52.15 -43.08
C ILE A 190 73.87 53.02 -44.30
N LYS A 191 72.60 53.38 -44.48
CA LYS A 191 72.12 54.22 -45.58
C LYS A 191 72.81 55.60 -45.60
N VAL A 192 72.84 56.28 -44.46
CA VAL A 192 73.50 57.59 -44.32
C VAL A 192 75.02 57.47 -44.56
N GLY A 193 75.65 56.39 -44.10
CA GLY A 193 77.05 56.08 -44.36
C GLY A 193 77.33 55.90 -45.85
N GLY A 194 76.51 55.11 -46.54
CA GLY A 194 76.56 54.89 -47.99
C GLY A 194 76.41 56.20 -48.78
N GLU A 195 75.51 57.09 -48.37
CA GLU A 195 75.37 58.42 -48.99
C GLU A 195 76.64 59.27 -48.83
N LYS A 196 77.25 59.28 -47.65
CA LYS A 196 78.51 60.02 -47.39
C LYS A 196 79.65 59.48 -48.24
N LEU A 197 79.81 58.16 -48.32
CA LEU A 197 80.81 57.51 -49.17
C LEU A 197 80.57 57.82 -50.66
N THR A 198 79.30 57.82 -51.09
CA THR A 198 78.94 58.20 -52.46
C THR A 198 79.34 59.63 -52.76
N ARG A 199 79.10 60.58 -51.85
CA ARG A 199 79.54 61.98 -52.00
C ARG A 199 81.06 62.09 -52.07
N PHE A 200 81.79 61.34 -51.23
CA PHE A 200 83.26 61.32 -51.23
C PHE A 200 83.83 60.77 -52.54
N SER A 201 83.26 59.67 -53.07
CA SER A 201 83.71 59.01 -54.30
C SER A 201 83.78 59.98 -55.50
N ARG A 202 82.92 60.99 -55.54
CA ARG A 202 82.88 62.01 -56.61
C ARG A 202 84.16 62.85 -56.68
N ARG A 203 84.95 62.90 -55.60
CA ARG A 203 86.23 63.63 -55.52
C ARG A 203 87.44 62.77 -55.92
N LEU A 204 87.24 61.47 -56.14
CA LEU A 204 88.30 60.53 -56.51
C LEU A 204 88.55 60.50 -58.02
N ARG A 205 89.73 59.99 -58.41
CA ARG A 205 90.06 59.70 -59.82
C ARG A 205 89.13 58.62 -60.39
N PRO A 206 88.85 58.59 -61.71
CA PRO A 206 87.81 57.74 -62.29
C PRO A 206 87.89 56.25 -61.94
N LYS A 207 89.09 55.66 -61.94
CA LYS A 207 89.29 54.23 -61.62
C LYS A 207 88.91 53.90 -60.16
N LEU A 208 89.43 54.68 -59.20
CA LEU A 208 89.14 54.52 -57.78
C LEU A 208 87.68 54.84 -57.43
N ARG A 209 87.06 55.75 -58.19
CA ARG A 209 85.63 56.05 -58.05
C ARG A 209 84.75 54.86 -58.41
N LEU A 210 85.05 54.15 -59.50
CA LEU A 210 84.32 52.95 -59.93
C LEU A 210 84.42 51.83 -58.89
N GLU A 211 85.63 51.54 -58.40
CA GLU A 211 85.87 50.52 -57.37
C GLU A 211 85.11 50.86 -56.06
N LEU A 212 85.15 52.12 -55.61
CA LEU A 212 84.42 52.54 -54.41
C LEU A 212 82.90 52.50 -54.60
N GLN A 213 82.38 52.81 -55.79
CA GLN A 213 80.94 52.72 -56.08
C GLN A 213 80.44 51.28 -56.06
N GLN A 214 81.22 50.31 -56.55
CA GLN A 214 80.89 48.88 -56.46
C GLN A 214 80.84 48.41 -54.99
N ILE A 215 81.78 48.85 -54.16
CA ILE A 215 81.80 48.51 -52.72
C ILE A 215 80.60 49.13 -52.00
N ILE A 216 80.24 50.38 -52.30
CA ILE A 216 79.06 51.02 -51.70
C ILE A 216 77.80 50.26 -52.08
N GLN A 217 77.64 49.92 -53.36
CA GLN A 217 76.48 49.19 -53.86
C GLN A 217 76.33 47.83 -53.17
N TRP A 218 77.43 47.08 -53.05
CA TRP A 218 77.47 45.82 -52.31
C TRP A 218 77.06 46.00 -50.84
N LEU A 219 77.59 47.01 -50.16
CA LEU A 219 77.27 47.28 -48.75
C LEU A 219 75.80 47.70 -48.52
N THR A 220 75.15 48.32 -49.50
CA THR A 220 73.78 48.84 -49.38
C THR A 220 72.69 47.96 -49.99
N GLU A 221 73.04 47.03 -50.90
CA GLU A 221 72.06 46.16 -51.56
C GLU A 221 72.11 44.71 -51.06
N GLU A 222 73.25 44.24 -50.52
CA GLU A 222 73.40 42.85 -50.05
C GLU A 222 73.17 42.67 -48.53
N ASN A 223 73.03 43.77 -47.78
CA ASN A 223 72.74 43.79 -46.33
C ASN A 223 71.38 44.45 -45.99
N SER A 224 70.44 44.52 -46.93
CA SER A 224 69.08 45.03 -46.76
C SER A 224 68.03 43.97 -47.08
#